data_AF-A0A918XHK3-F1
#
_entry.id   AF-A0A918XHK3-F1
#
_cell.length_a   1.000
_cell.length_b   1.000
_cell.length_c   1.000
_cell.angle_alpha   90.00
_cell.angle_beta   90.00
_cell.angle_gamma   90.00
#
_symmetry.space_group_name_H-M   'P 1'
#
loop_
_entity.id
_entity.type
_entity.pdbx_description
1 polymer ?
#
loop_
_entity_poly.entity_id
_entity_poly.type
_entity_poly.pdbx_seq_one_letter_code
_entity_poly.pdbx_strand_id
1 'polypeptide(L)'
;MAEQFEDQGGAATMNPPALARWMQSRVMSAMVREGAEERRHSDAEKARVKQGRAHCIEYFHQVDDPYSVMAAQCLPALMARYPVEWKIHLVSGADGRNNPEPDMLLPLARYDAALVAPYYALHFPSTPVVPTTDQVELARRALCDLPVEQFAAAAERVGLALFTPGSDLAGVLDTLKLASVDEARAALQAGDAHQSALKHYSGGMFYYGGDWYWGVDRLYLLESRLQSLGIGAQGEGVLYPRPAIDPGTYKANGSLTLEAYVSLRSPYTAISFDEAVALCDRAGVRLEVKPVLPMVMRGVSLTRTKGMYIFRDTAREARARGGRFGPFYDPIGNPVRQAYSLFPWAREQGRSVAYISAFLNAAFLEGTNTNNDRGLRKVVEAAGLDWSEAQRYLGSRGWEEELEANRLQMLETGSWGVPSFRLLDSEGEEVCWAWGQDRLWVMAREIQRLLVQA
;
A
#
# COMPACT_ATOMS: atom_id res chain seq x y z
N MET A 1 -4.01 -20.01 18.71
CA MET A 1 -3.68 -18.86 17.83
C MET A 1 -4.47 -17.60 18.16
N ALA A 2 -5.82 -17.61 18.18
CA ALA A 2 -6.61 -16.45 18.63
C ALA A 2 -6.31 -16.01 20.07
N GLU A 3 -5.95 -16.97 20.92
CA GLU A 3 -5.62 -16.77 22.33
C GLU A 3 -4.18 -16.28 22.57
N GLN A 4 -3.32 -16.24 21.54
CA GLN A 4 -1.94 -15.75 21.68
C GLN A 4 -1.78 -14.25 21.41
N PHE A 5 -2.77 -13.60 20.78
CA PHE A 5 -2.70 -12.18 20.46
C PHE A 5 -3.69 -11.40 21.33
N GLU A 6 -3.17 -10.41 22.06
CA GLU A 6 -4.01 -9.54 22.90
C GLU A 6 -4.87 -8.61 22.04
N ASP A 7 -6.17 -8.52 22.39
CA ASP A 7 -7.09 -7.57 21.78
C ASP A 7 -6.63 -6.13 22.11
N GLN A 8 -6.23 -5.38 21.08
CA GLN A 8 -5.74 -4.01 21.19
C GLN A 8 -6.85 -3.00 21.54
N GLY A 9 -8.12 -3.40 21.41
CA GLY A 9 -9.28 -2.57 21.72
C GLY A 9 -9.47 -1.37 20.78
N GLY A 10 -10.54 -0.60 21.01
CA GLY A 10 -10.83 0.62 20.25
C GLY A 10 -10.97 0.38 18.74
N ALA A 11 -10.24 1.15 17.92
CA ALA A 11 -10.24 1.00 16.46
C ALA A 11 -9.51 -0.27 15.96
N ALA A 12 -8.78 -0.94 16.85
CA ALA A 12 -8.05 -2.18 16.61
C ALA A 12 -8.67 -3.36 17.38
N THR A 13 -9.97 -3.31 17.70
CA THR A 13 -10.63 -4.45 18.34
C THR A 13 -10.74 -5.66 17.41
N MET A 14 -10.43 -6.84 17.93
CA MET A 14 -10.50 -8.08 17.16
C MET A 14 -11.93 -8.62 16.99
N ASN A 15 -12.89 -8.21 17.84
CA ASN A 15 -14.27 -8.66 17.81
C ASN A 15 -15.23 -7.53 18.23
N PRO A 16 -15.50 -6.53 17.38
CA PRO A 16 -16.39 -5.44 17.71
C PRO A 16 -17.84 -5.93 17.95
N PRO A 17 -18.58 -5.35 18.91
CA PRO A 17 -20.01 -5.61 19.07
C PRO A 17 -20.80 -5.33 17.78
N ALA A 18 -21.91 -6.05 17.56
CA ALA A 18 -22.68 -5.97 16.31
C ALA A 18 -23.10 -4.54 15.93
N LEU A 19 -23.54 -3.73 16.91
CA LEU A 19 -23.93 -2.34 16.69
C LEU A 19 -22.73 -1.47 16.29
N ALA A 20 -21.59 -1.62 16.96
CA ALA A 20 -20.37 -0.90 16.64
C ALA A 20 -19.87 -1.23 15.23
N ARG A 21 -19.85 -2.53 14.87
CA ARG A 21 -19.53 -3.01 13.52
C ARG A 21 -20.45 -2.40 12.47
N TRP A 22 -21.76 -2.40 12.70
CA TRP A 22 -22.73 -1.82 11.78
C TRP A 22 -22.50 -0.32 11.58
N MET A 23 -22.33 0.45 12.67
CA MET A 23 -22.07 1.89 12.59
C MET A 23 -20.77 2.19 11.85
N GLN A 24 -19.68 1.51 12.19
CA GLN A 24 -18.39 1.67 11.52
C GLN A 24 -18.52 1.36 10.02
N SER A 25 -19.16 0.25 9.68
CA SER A 25 -19.38 -0.16 8.28
C SER A 25 -20.17 0.88 7.48
N ARG A 26 -21.18 1.51 8.09
CA ARG A 26 -21.97 2.59 7.47
C ARG A 26 -21.14 3.85 7.24
N VAL A 27 -20.33 4.26 8.22
CA VAL A 27 -19.43 5.42 8.09
C VAL A 27 -18.40 5.18 6.98
N MET A 28 -17.75 4.02 6.98
CA MET A 28 -16.75 3.66 5.98
C MET A 28 -17.38 3.58 4.58
N SER A 29 -18.55 2.94 4.45
CA SER A 29 -19.31 2.90 3.18
C SER A 29 -19.66 4.28 2.64
N ALA A 30 -20.11 5.20 3.50
CA ALA A 30 -20.43 6.56 3.09
C ALA A 30 -19.19 7.33 2.62
N MET A 31 -18.05 7.09 3.27
CA MET A 31 -16.77 7.73 2.94
C MET A 31 -16.22 7.28 1.58
N VAL A 32 -16.44 6.02 1.19
CA VAL A 32 -15.94 5.45 -0.07
C VAL A 32 -17.01 5.32 -1.16
N ARG A 33 -18.21 5.90 -0.95
CA ARG A 33 -19.26 5.91 -1.98
C ARG A 33 -18.79 6.64 -3.23
N GLU A 34 -19.25 6.19 -4.38
CA GLU A 34 -19.11 6.91 -5.65
C GLU A 34 -19.58 8.38 -5.52
N GLY A 35 -18.81 9.31 -6.08
CA GLY A 35 -19.07 10.75 -5.95
C GLY A 35 -18.60 11.36 -4.63
N ALA A 36 -18.26 10.58 -3.59
CA ALA A 36 -17.86 11.14 -2.29
C ALA A 36 -16.49 11.83 -2.37
N GLU A 37 -15.59 11.30 -3.19
CA GLU A 37 -14.28 11.90 -3.43
C GLU A 37 -14.38 13.21 -4.20
N GLU A 38 -15.11 13.22 -5.30
CA GLU A 38 -15.34 14.39 -6.15
C GLU A 38 -16.00 15.52 -5.36
N ARG A 39 -16.95 15.19 -4.47
CA ARG A 39 -17.55 16.16 -3.55
C ARG A 39 -16.52 16.74 -2.58
N ARG A 40 -15.69 15.91 -1.94
CA ARG A 40 -14.63 16.41 -1.05
C ARG A 40 -13.64 17.30 -1.80
N HIS A 41 -13.25 16.92 -3.02
CA HIS A 41 -12.38 17.72 -3.86
C HIS A 41 -13.03 19.07 -4.20
N SER A 42 -14.31 19.06 -4.61
CA SER A 42 -15.08 20.29 -4.89
C SER A 42 -15.21 21.19 -3.67
N ASP A 43 -15.47 20.63 -2.49
CA ASP A 43 -15.62 21.39 -1.25
C ASP A 43 -14.28 21.98 -0.79
N ALA A 44 -13.19 21.22 -0.90
CA ALA A 44 -11.84 21.70 -0.63
C ALA A 44 -11.44 22.86 -1.58
N GLU A 45 -11.83 22.75 -2.86
CA GLU A 45 -11.55 23.75 -3.88
C GLU A 45 -12.36 25.04 -3.64
N LYS A 46 -13.66 24.92 -3.34
CA LYS A 46 -14.49 26.07 -2.92
C LYS A 46 -13.92 26.76 -1.69
N ALA A 47 -13.47 26.00 -0.69
CA ALA A 47 -12.86 26.55 0.51
C ALA A 47 -11.55 27.29 0.20
N ARG A 48 -10.71 26.75 -0.69
CA ARG A 48 -9.48 27.40 -1.16
C ARG A 48 -9.78 28.74 -1.84
N VAL A 49 -10.68 28.75 -2.82
CA VAL A 49 -11.08 29.97 -3.56
C VAL A 49 -11.67 31.01 -2.61
N LYS A 50 -12.58 30.61 -1.71
CA LYS A 50 -13.17 31.51 -0.71
C LYS A 50 -12.13 32.17 0.19
N GLN A 51 -11.04 31.46 0.48
CA GLN A 51 -9.94 31.95 1.33
C GLN A 51 -8.85 32.68 0.54
N GLY A 52 -8.98 32.80 -0.79
CA GLY A 52 -7.97 33.43 -1.65
C GLY A 52 -6.61 32.73 -1.64
N ARG A 53 -6.56 31.45 -1.25
CA ARG A 53 -5.30 30.70 -1.17
C ARG A 53 -4.86 30.22 -2.55
N ALA A 54 -3.55 30.24 -2.82
CA ALA A 54 -3.00 29.56 -3.98
C ALA A 54 -3.19 28.03 -3.88
N HIS A 55 -3.00 27.34 -5.00
CA HIS A 55 -2.79 25.90 -4.97
C HIS A 55 -1.45 25.62 -4.30
N CYS A 56 -1.42 24.70 -3.33
CA CYS A 56 -0.21 24.35 -2.59
C CYS A 56 -0.09 22.84 -2.48
N ILE A 57 1.05 22.28 -2.88
CA ILE A 57 1.44 20.90 -2.62
C ILE A 57 2.45 20.90 -1.48
N GLU A 58 2.23 20.05 -0.50
CA GLU A 58 3.16 19.87 0.61
C GLU A 58 3.81 18.48 0.51
N TYR A 59 5.14 18.42 0.51
CA TYR A 59 5.91 17.19 0.44
C TYR A 59 6.60 16.91 1.77
N PHE A 60 6.46 15.68 2.27
CA PHE A 60 7.00 15.23 3.54
C PHE A 60 8.11 14.22 3.27
N HIS A 61 9.35 14.68 3.42
CA HIS A 61 10.55 13.91 3.09
C HIS A 61 11.16 13.28 4.34
N GLN A 62 11.35 11.97 4.30
CA GLN A 62 12.11 11.24 5.31
C GLN A 62 13.46 10.85 4.70
N VAL A 63 14.56 11.27 5.33
CA VAL A 63 15.92 11.15 4.77
C VAL A 63 16.36 9.69 4.56
N ASP A 64 16.01 8.80 5.48
CA ASP A 64 16.37 7.39 5.49
C ASP A 64 15.30 6.48 4.89
N ASP A 65 14.31 7.05 4.20
CA ASP A 65 13.25 6.31 3.51
C ASP A 65 13.53 6.22 1.99
N PRO A 66 13.74 5.01 1.45
CA PRO A 66 13.90 4.78 0.01
C PRO A 66 12.77 5.36 -0.85
N TYR A 67 11.52 5.35 -0.36
CA TYR A 67 10.39 5.93 -1.11
C TYR A 67 10.51 7.46 -1.19
N SER A 68 11.03 8.10 -0.14
CA SER A 68 11.36 9.53 -0.15
C SER A 68 12.46 9.86 -1.16
N VAL A 69 13.46 8.99 -1.33
CA VAL A 69 14.51 9.17 -2.36
C VAL A 69 13.94 9.06 -3.77
N MET A 70 13.06 8.09 -4.02
CA MET A 70 12.36 8.00 -5.32
C MET A 70 11.47 9.21 -5.58
N ALA A 71 10.72 9.66 -4.57
CA ALA A 71 9.86 10.84 -4.68
C ALA A 71 10.67 12.13 -4.90
N ALA A 72 11.85 12.28 -4.28
CA ALA A 72 12.71 13.44 -4.45
C ALA A 72 13.17 13.63 -5.90
N GLN A 73 13.50 12.54 -6.61
CA GLN A 73 13.83 12.55 -8.03
C GLN A 73 12.69 13.08 -8.91
N CYS A 74 11.45 13.00 -8.44
CA CYS A 74 10.28 13.48 -9.18
C CYS A 74 10.05 14.99 -9.01
N LEU A 75 10.59 15.60 -7.96
CA LEU A 75 10.30 17.00 -7.60
C LEU A 75 10.64 17.99 -8.72
N PRO A 76 11.82 17.96 -9.36
CA PRO A 76 12.17 18.96 -10.36
C PRO A 76 11.18 18.99 -11.54
N ALA A 77 10.80 17.81 -12.05
CA ALA A 77 9.86 17.69 -13.15
C ALA A 77 8.44 18.11 -12.74
N LEU A 78 7.97 17.70 -11.55
CA LEU A 78 6.67 18.10 -11.02
C LEU A 78 6.58 19.62 -10.82
N MET A 79 7.61 20.24 -10.23
CA MET A 79 7.66 21.68 -10.00
C MET A 79 7.67 22.48 -11.30
N ALA A 80 8.39 21.99 -12.32
CA ALA A 80 8.40 22.62 -13.64
C ALA A 80 7.04 22.50 -14.36
N ARG A 81 6.35 21.36 -14.18
CA ARG A 81 5.08 21.04 -14.85
C ARG A 81 3.87 21.72 -14.22
N TYR A 82 3.83 21.81 -12.89
CA TYR A 82 2.68 22.29 -12.14
C TYR A 82 3.00 23.60 -11.40
N PRO A 83 2.52 24.75 -11.90
CA PRO A 83 2.80 26.06 -11.30
C PRO A 83 1.92 26.28 -10.06
N VAL A 84 2.30 25.62 -8.96
CA VAL A 84 1.66 25.72 -7.65
C VAL A 84 2.69 26.12 -6.59
N GLU A 85 2.23 26.57 -5.44
CA GLU A 85 3.11 26.71 -4.28
C GLU A 85 3.57 25.32 -3.82
N TRP A 86 4.85 25.23 -3.45
CA TRP A 86 5.44 24.01 -2.92
C TRP A 86 5.93 24.28 -1.50
N LYS A 87 5.63 23.37 -0.58
CA LYS A 87 6.19 23.35 0.77
C LYS A 87 6.83 22.00 1.00
N ILE A 88 7.99 22.01 1.64
CA ILE A 88 8.73 20.79 1.94
C ILE A 88 8.97 20.73 3.44
N HIS A 89 8.68 19.57 4.02
CA HIS A 89 8.82 19.29 5.43
C HIS A 89 9.71 18.06 5.61
N LEU A 90 10.77 18.17 6.41
CA LEU A 90 11.48 16.99 6.89
C LEU A 90 10.64 16.29 7.96
N VAL A 91 10.57 14.96 7.90
CA VAL A 91 9.84 14.14 8.88
C VAL A 91 10.68 12.95 9.32
N SER A 92 10.40 12.48 10.54
CA SER A 92 11.11 11.35 11.16
C SER A 92 10.62 10.00 10.67
N GLY A 93 9.44 9.94 10.05
CA GLY A 93 8.81 8.69 9.61
C GLY A 93 7.83 8.09 10.62
N ALA A 94 7.34 6.89 10.28
CA ALA A 94 6.33 6.22 11.10
C ALA A 94 6.92 5.68 12.42
N ASP A 95 6.27 6.00 13.54
CA ASP A 95 6.65 5.52 14.87
C ASP A 95 5.51 4.77 15.59
N GLY A 96 5.86 4.11 16.70
CA GLY A 96 4.94 3.47 17.63
C GLY A 96 3.84 2.63 16.96
N ARG A 97 2.57 2.95 17.25
CA ARG A 97 1.40 2.21 16.72
C ARG A 97 1.19 2.36 15.21
N ASN A 98 1.86 3.31 14.56
CA ASN A 98 1.74 3.50 13.12
C ASN A 98 2.75 2.68 12.32
N ASN A 99 3.83 2.22 12.96
CA ASN A 99 4.86 1.34 12.39
C ASN A 99 4.76 -0.07 13.01
N PRO A 100 4.00 -0.99 12.38
CA PRO A 100 3.66 -2.26 13.00
C PRO A 100 4.82 -3.25 13.05
N GLU A 101 5.80 -3.12 12.16
CA GLU A 101 6.98 -3.98 12.05
C GLU A 101 8.21 -3.09 11.72
N PRO A 102 8.73 -2.36 12.72
CA PRO A 102 9.75 -1.33 12.50
C PRO A 102 11.04 -1.89 11.89
N ASP A 103 11.39 -3.14 12.24
CA ASP A 103 12.60 -3.80 11.75
C ASP A 103 12.47 -4.29 10.30
N MET A 104 11.24 -4.37 9.74
CA MET A 104 11.00 -4.87 8.39
C MET A 104 10.72 -3.76 7.36
N LEU A 105 10.18 -2.62 7.80
CA LEU A 105 9.72 -1.57 6.87
C LEU A 105 10.84 -0.99 6.01
N LEU A 106 11.97 -0.62 6.62
CA LEU A 106 13.09 -0.04 5.87
C LEU A 106 13.82 -1.07 4.99
N PRO A 107 14.09 -2.31 5.43
CA PRO A 107 14.57 -3.36 4.53
C PRO A 107 13.67 -3.60 3.33
N LEU A 108 12.35 -3.72 3.54
CA LEU A 108 11.39 -3.87 2.46
C LEU A 108 11.44 -2.67 1.52
N ALA A 109 11.40 -1.45 2.04
CA ALA A 109 11.43 -0.23 1.23
C ALA A 109 12.69 -0.17 0.33
N ARG A 110 13.84 -0.61 0.83
CA ARG A 110 15.09 -0.64 0.06
C ARG A 110 15.02 -1.64 -1.09
N TYR A 111 14.56 -2.85 -0.82
CA TYR A 111 14.36 -3.88 -1.83
C TYR A 111 13.34 -3.42 -2.89
N ASP A 112 12.20 -2.90 -2.45
CA ASP A 112 11.11 -2.46 -3.33
C ASP A 112 11.51 -1.27 -4.21
N ALA A 113 12.21 -0.27 -3.64
CA ALA A 113 12.71 0.86 -4.42
C ALA A 113 13.70 0.43 -5.52
N ALA A 114 14.59 -0.52 -5.22
CA ALA A 114 15.51 -1.08 -6.21
C ALA A 114 14.77 -1.81 -7.33
N LEU A 115 13.69 -2.51 -6.99
CA LEU A 115 12.85 -3.26 -7.93
C LEU A 115 12.01 -2.34 -8.83
N VAL A 116 11.53 -1.21 -8.30
CA VAL A 116 10.52 -0.37 -8.95
C VAL A 116 11.12 0.83 -9.69
N ALA A 117 12.22 1.42 -9.23
CA ALA A 117 12.78 2.65 -9.77
C ALA A 117 12.98 2.66 -11.31
N PRO A 118 13.54 1.58 -11.93
CA PRO A 118 13.76 1.57 -13.39
C PRO A 118 12.47 1.74 -14.20
N TYR A 119 11.32 1.29 -13.68
CA TYR A 119 10.03 1.36 -14.37
C TYR A 119 9.38 2.75 -14.33
N TYR A 120 9.87 3.64 -13.47
CA TYR A 120 9.50 5.04 -13.43
C TYR A 120 10.57 5.95 -14.06
N ALA A 121 11.57 5.37 -14.74
CA ALA A 121 12.77 6.08 -15.22
C ALA A 121 13.51 6.83 -14.09
N LEU A 122 13.47 6.27 -12.88
CA LEU A 122 14.18 6.74 -11.72
C LEU A 122 15.40 5.85 -11.46
N HIS A 123 16.33 6.36 -10.67
CA HIS A 123 17.52 5.64 -10.25
C HIS A 123 17.41 5.23 -8.79
N PHE A 124 17.74 3.99 -8.49
CA PHE A 124 18.00 3.52 -7.13
C PHE A 124 19.00 2.37 -7.22
N PRO A 125 19.99 2.26 -6.31
CA PRO A 125 21.00 1.21 -6.39
C PRO A 125 20.34 -0.18 -6.29
N SER A 126 20.71 -1.09 -7.18
CA SER A 126 20.20 -2.47 -7.20
C SER A 126 20.54 -3.25 -5.93
N THR A 127 21.64 -2.89 -5.28
CA THR A 127 22.09 -3.44 -3.99
C THR A 127 22.29 -2.28 -3.00
N PRO A 128 21.21 -1.72 -2.44
CA PRO A 128 21.30 -0.57 -1.56
C PRO A 128 22.00 -0.91 -0.24
N VAL A 129 22.80 0.01 0.29
CA VAL A 129 23.38 -0.11 1.64
C VAL A 129 22.40 0.35 2.72
N VAL A 130 22.66 -0.02 3.97
CA VAL A 130 21.98 0.55 5.13
C VAL A 130 22.76 1.78 5.58
N PRO A 131 22.17 2.98 5.54
CA PRO A 131 22.83 4.19 6.02
C PRO A 131 23.10 4.13 7.52
N THR A 132 24.24 4.66 7.98
CA THR A 132 24.51 4.79 9.42
C THR A 132 23.73 5.95 10.03
N THR A 133 23.48 5.90 11.33
CA THR A 133 22.82 7.01 12.06
C THR A 133 23.52 8.36 11.84
N ASP A 134 24.86 8.37 11.81
CA ASP A 134 25.64 9.59 11.58
C ASP A 134 25.46 10.13 10.16
N GLN A 135 25.40 9.25 9.15
CA GLN A 135 25.14 9.65 7.76
C GLN A 135 23.73 10.23 7.61
N VAL A 136 22.72 9.62 8.24
CA VAL A 136 21.34 10.10 8.25
C VAL A 136 21.25 11.47 8.93
N GLU A 137 21.93 11.66 10.06
CA GLU A 137 21.96 12.93 10.78
C GLU A 137 22.64 14.04 9.97
N LEU A 138 23.76 13.75 9.32
CA LEU A 138 24.43 14.70 8.42
C LEU A 138 23.52 15.09 7.25
N ALA A 139 22.85 14.11 6.63
CA ALA A 139 21.91 14.36 5.54
C ALA A 139 20.70 15.20 6.00
N ARG A 140 20.15 14.95 7.19
CA ARG A 140 19.09 15.79 7.80
C ARG A 140 19.54 17.24 7.96
N ARG A 141 20.74 17.44 8.51
CA ARG A 141 21.33 18.78 8.70
C ARG A 141 21.64 19.50 7.40
N ALA A 142 21.91 18.77 6.33
CA ALA A 142 22.14 19.34 5.00
C ALA A 142 20.84 19.78 4.31
N LEU A 143 19.71 19.14 4.63
CA LEU A 143 18.45 19.34 3.93
C LEU A 143 17.43 20.22 4.69
N CYS A 144 17.60 20.45 6.00
CA CYS A 144 16.56 21.03 6.85
C CYS A 144 16.23 22.52 6.65
N ASP A 145 17.14 23.29 6.05
CA ASP A 145 17.03 24.76 5.90
C ASP A 145 17.30 25.20 4.44
N LEU A 146 16.87 24.38 3.48
CA LEU A 146 17.03 24.70 2.06
C LEU A 146 15.75 25.34 1.47
N PRO A 147 15.89 26.37 0.62
CA PRO A 147 14.80 26.81 -0.26
C PRO A 147 14.31 25.66 -1.12
N VAL A 148 13.02 25.66 -1.48
CA VAL A 148 12.34 24.52 -2.15
C VAL A 148 13.08 24.04 -3.40
N GLU A 149 13.51 24.96 -4.27
CA GLU A 149 14.21 24.61 -5.52
C GLU A 149 15.58 23.98 -5.24
N GLN A 150 16.29 24.47 -4.22
CA GLN A 150 17.57 23.91 -3.79
C GLN A 150 17.38 22.56 -3.11
N PHE A 151 16.33 22.42 -2.30
CA PHE A 151 15.96 21.15 -1.68
C PHE A 151 15.69 20.09 -2.74
N ALA A 152 14.88 20.39 -3.76
CA ALA A 152 14.52 19.43 -4.81
C ALA A 152 15.77 18.86 -5.50
N ALA A 153 16.75 19.71 -5.82
CA ALA A 153 18.03 19.29 -6.40
C ALA A 153 18.95 18.57 -5.40
N ALA A 154 18.95 18.97 -4.13
CA ALA A 154 19.83 18.40 -3.10
C ALA A 154 19.33 17.04 -2.59
N ALA A 155 18.03 16.88 -2.36
CA ALA A 155 17.45 15.69 -1.76
C ALA A 155 17.65 14.44 -2.63
N GLU A 156 17.55 14.57 -3.96
CA GLU A 156 17.91 13.49 -4.89
C GLU A 156 19.38 13.10 -4.73
N ARG A 157 20.31 14.05 -4.83
CA ARG A 157 21.76 13.80 -4.78
C ARG A 157 22.18 13.18 -3.44
N VAL A 158 21.69 13.74 -2.34
CA VAL A 158 21.96 13.27 -0.98
C VAL A 158 21.37 11.88 -0.79
N GLY A 159 20.10 11.67 -1.17
CA GLY A 159 19.43 10.37 -1.03
C GLY A 159 20.10 9.26 -1.84
N LEU A 160 20.43 9.52 -3.11
CA LEU A 160 21.14 8.54 -3.94
C LEU A 160 22.52 8.20 -3.38
N ALA A 161 23.29 9.21 -2.94
CA ALA A 161 24.56 8.96 -2.28
C ALA A 161 24.38 8.15 -0.99
N LEU A 162 23.37 8.45 -0.18
CA LEU A 162 23.12 7.78 1.10
C LEU A 162 22.92 6.26 0.96
N PHE A 163 22.25 5.81 -0.12
CA PHE A 163 21.95 4.39 -0.33
C PHE A 163 22.90 3.66 -1.30
N THR A 164 23.74 4.38 -2.06
CA THR A 164 24.62 3.77 -3.07
C THR A 164 25.92 3.24 -2.45
N PRO A 165 26.28 1.95 -2.63
CA PRO A 165 27.54 1.41 -2.15
C PRO A 165 28.75 2.18 -2.67
N GLY A 166 29.66 2.58 -1.78
CA GLY A 166 30.91 3.25 -2.15
C GLY A 166 30.73 4.67 -2.70
N SER A 167 29.56 5.28 -2.53
CA SER A 167 29.30 6.66 -2.93
C SER A 167 30.14 7.66 -2.13
N ASP A 168 30.45 8.81 -2.74
CA ASP A 168 31.06 9.95 -2.06
C ASP A 168 30.00 10.84 -1.41
N LEU A 169 29.34 10.33 -0.37
CA LEU A 169 28.38 11.12 0.40
C LEU A 169 29.01 12.37 1.01
N ALA A 170 30.26 12.29 1.47
CA ALA A 170 30.98 13.43 2.05
C ALA A 170 31.14 14.56 1.02
N GLY A 171 31.62 14.25 -0.18
CA GLY A 171 31.73 15.24 -1.26
C GLY A 171 30.40 15.83 -1.69
N VAL A 172 29.29 15.07 -1.65
CA VAL A 172 27.94 15.62 -1.88
C VAL A 172 27.55 16.60 -0.78
N LEU A 173 27.76 16.23 0.49
CA LEU A 173 27.41 17.07 1.64
C LEU A 173 28.28 18.33 1.74
N ASP A 174 29.54 18.29 1.30
CA ASP A 174 30.45 19.45 1.26
C ASP A 174 29.95 20.56 0.31
N THR A 175 29.04 20.23 -0.62
CA THR A 175 28.38 21.23 -1.48
C THR A 175 27.22 21.96 -0.80
N LEU A 176 26.87 21.58 0.42
CA LEU A 176 25.72 22.09 1.17
C LEU A 176 26.17 22.71 2.50
N LYS A 177 25.44 23.74 2.94
CA LYS A 177 25.65 24.29 4.28
C LYS A 177 24.99 23.35 5.30
N LEU A 178 25.79 22.72 6.15
CA LEU A 178 25.27 21.92 7.24
C LEU A 178 24.72 22.82 8.36
N ALA A 179 23.42 22.69 8.65
CA ALA A 179 22.82 23.27 9.83
C ALA A 179 23.38 22.64 11.12
N SER A 180 23.09 23.26 12.26
CA SER A 180 23.32 22.65 13.57
C SER A 180 22.37 21.47 13.81
N VAL A 181 22.76 20.61 14.76
CA VAL A 181 21.91 19.47 15.19
C VAL A 181 20.57 19.97 15.75
N ASP A 182 20.56 21.10 16.47
CA ASP A 182 19.34 21.65 17.05
C ASP A 182 18.40 22.24 16.00
N GLU A 183 18.93 22.88 14.95
CA GLU A 183 18.13 23.34 13.80
C GLU A 183 17.50 22.16 13.05
N ALA A 184 18.28 21.11 12.76
CA ALA A 184 17.74 19.89 12.12
C ALA A 184 16.67 19.20 12.97
N ARG A 185 16.88 19.11 14.29
CA ARG A 185 15.89 18.56 15.22
C ARG A 185 14.61 19.40 15.26
N ALA A 186 14.73 20.73 15.31
CA ALA A 186 13.58 21.63 15.27
C ALA A 186 12.78 21.50 13.96
N ALA A 187 13.47 21.38 12.81
CA ALA A 187 12.82 21.17 11.52
C ALA A 187 12.02 19.85 11.47
N LEU A 188 12.60 18.74 11.97
CA LEU A 188 11.91 17.45 12.08
C LEU A 188 10.69 17.54 13.00
N GLN A 189 10.84 18.12 14.19
CA GLN A 189 9.72 18.27 15.13
C GLN A 189 8.57 19.11 14.54
N ALA A 190 8.91 20.18 13.81
CA ALA A 190 7.92 21.01 13.13
C ALA A 190 7.22 20.24 12.00
N GLY A 191 7.97 19.49 11.19
CA GLY A 191 7.42 18.66 10.12
C GLY A 191 6.52 17.53 10.65
N ASP A 192 6.96 16.82 11.68
CA ASP A 192 6.20 15.75 12.33
C ASP A 192 4.91 16.29 12.97
N ALA A 193 4.98 17.44 13.65
CA ALA A 193 3.80 18.09 14.23
C ALA A 193 2.79 18.50 13.16
N HIS A 194 3.27 19.04 12.03
CA HIS A 194 2.43 19.44 10.92
C HIS A 194 1.81 18.23 10.20
N GLN A 195 2.60 17.19 9.93
CA GLN A 195 2.13 15.94 9.35
C GLN A 195 1.05 15.27 10.22
N SER A 196 1.26 15.26 11.54
CA SER A 196 0.30 14.74 12.52
C SER A 196 -0.98 15.57 12.57
N ALA A 197 -0.89 16.90 12.48
CA ALA A 197 -2.05 17.80 12.39
C ALA A 197 -2.89 17.54 11.13
N LEU A 198 -2.22 17.20 10.02
CA LEU A 198 -2.84 16.74 8.77
C LEU A 198 -3.25 15.25 8.78
N LYS A 199 -3.12 14.60 9.94
CA LYS A 199 -3.53 13.22 10.21
C LYS A 199 -2.80 12.20 9.33
N HIS A 200 -1.48 12.28 9.30
CA HIS A 200 -0.65 11.26 8.68
C HIS A 200 0.65 11.01 9.46
N TYR A 201 1.47 10.08 8.97
CA TYR A 201 2.60 9.53 9.74
C TYR A 201 3.75 8.95 8.89
N SER A 202 3.64 8.88 7.56
CA SER A 202 4.63 8.22 6.69
C SER A 202 5.53 9.23 5.99
N GLY A 203 6.80 8.88 5.78
CA GLY A 203 7.68 9.58 4.85
C GLY A 203 7.28 9.36 3.38
N GLY A 204 7.83 10.19 2.50
CA GLY A 204 7.64 10.07 1.05
C GLY A 204 6.23 10.45 0.60
N MET A 205 5.57 11.35 1.33
CA MET A 205 4.15 11.66 1.12
C MET A 205 3.97 13.04 0.53
N PHE A 206 3.09 13.14 -0.47
CA PHE A 206 2.57 14.41 -0.97
C PHE A 206 1.18 14.66 -0.39
N TYR A 207 0.87 15.91 -0.07
CA TYR A 207 -0.43 16.36 0.40
C TYR A 207 -0.96 17.47 -0.49
N TYR A 208 -2.21 17.32 -0.95
CA TYR A 208 -2.88 18.33 -1.74
C TYR A 208 -4.39 18.29 -1.50
N GLY A 209 -4.96 19.45 -1.16
CA GLY A 209 -6.41 19.66 -1.13
C GLY A 209 -7.19 18.69 -0.24
N GLY A 210 -6.59 18.25 0.88
CA GLY A 210 -7.25 17.34 1.83
C GLY A 210 -6.90 15.85 1.67
N ASP A 211 -6.08 15.49 0.67
CA ASP A 211 -5.74 14.11 0.37
C ASP A 211 -4.22 13.89 0.33
N TRP A 212 -3.83 12.66 0.66
CA TRP A 212 -2.46 12.18 0.70
C TRP A 212 -2.15 11.29 -0.51
N TYR A 213 -0.93 11.37 -1.03
CA TYR A 213 -0.45 10.62 -2.19
C TYR A 213 0.94 10.07 -1.85
N TRP A 214 1.04 8.75 -1.74
CA TRP A 214 2.25 8.06 -1.33
C TRP A 214 3.22 7.86 -2.48
N GLY A 215 4.42 8.45 -2.33
CA GLY A 215 5.57 8.29 -3.20
C GLY A 215 5.24 8.51 -4.68
N VAL A 216 6.05 7.87 -5.52
CA VAL A 216 5.82 7.80 -6.96
C VAL A 216 4.51 7.06 -7.29
N ASP A 217 4.10 6.10 -6.46
CA ASP A 217 2.98 5.19 -6.70
C ASP A 217 1.59 5.85 -6.70
N ARG A 218 1.48 7.09 -6.21
CA ARG A 218 0.23 7.86 -6.23
C ARG A 218 0.38 9.20 -6.95
N LEU A 219 1.52 9.48 -7.59
CA LEU A 219 1.71 10.71 -8.36
C LEU A 219 0.70 10.80 -9.50
N TYR A 220 0.43 9.70 -10.21
CA TYR A 220 -0.58 9.70 -11.27
C TYR A 220 -1.98 10.19 -10.80
N LEU A 221 -2.38 9.92 -9.55
CA LEU A 221 -3.63 10.44 -8.97
C LEU A 221 -3.54 11.93 -8.64
N LEU A 222 -2.41 12.36 -8.06
CA LEU A 222 -2.16 13.77 -7.74
C LEU A 222 -2.18 14.61 -9.03
N GLU A 223 -1.43 14.18 -10.04
CA GLU A 223 -1.34 14.81 -11.35
C GLU A 223 -2.69 14.85 -12.05
N SER A 224 -3.43 13.73 -12.09
CA SER A 224 -4.79 13.69 -12.67
C SER A 224 -5.71 14.71 -12.00
N ARG A 225 -5.62 14.85 -10.67
CA ARG A 225 -6.41 15.84 -9.92
C ARG A 225 -6.00 17.27 -10.29
N LEU A 226 -4.70 17.59 -10.35
CA LEU A 226 -4.22 18.92 -10.74
C LEU A 226 -4.66 19.27 -12.16
N GLN A 227 -4.52 18.34 -13.10
CA GLN A 227 -4.94 18.52 -14.49
C GLN A 227 -6.45 18.73 -14.60
N SER A 228 -7.26 18.00 -13.82
CA SER A 228 -8.72 18.20 -13.78
C SER A 228 -9.16 19.60 -13.30
N LEU A 229 -8.28 20.30 -12.57
CA LEU A 229 -8.47 21.68 -12.12
C LEU A 229 -7.89 22.71 -13.11
N GLY A 230 -7.37 22.28 -14.26
CA GLY A 230 -6.74 23.15 -15.24
C GLY A 230 -5.30 23.57 -14.89
N ILE A 231 -4.63 22.87 -13.97
CA ILE A 231 -3.27 23.19 -13.51
C ILE A 231 -2.25 22.40 -14.33
N GLY A 232 -1.20 23.09 -14.82
CA GLY A 232 -0.20 22.52 -15.72
C GLY A 232 -0.64 22.52 -17.19
N ALA A 233 0.24 22.12 -18.12
CA ALA A 233 -0.10 22.17 -19.54
C ALA A 233 -1.15 21.10 -19.90
N GLN A 234 -2.21 21.52 -20.57
CA GLN A 234 -3.37 20.69 -20.88
C GLN A 234 -3.09 19.77 -22.07
N GLY A 235 -3.71 18.58 -22.07
CA GLY A 235 -3.62 17.61 -23.19
C GLY A 235 -2.37 16.73 -23.19
N GLU A 236 -1.40 17.01 -22.32
CA GLU A 236 -0.28 16.12 -22.03
C GLU A 236 -0.68 15.17 -20.89
N GLY A 237 -0.31 13.89 -20.98
CA GLY A 237 -0.56 12.90 -19.93
C GLY A 237 0.10 13.25 -18.58
N VAL A 238 -0.05 12.37 -17.60
CA VAL A 238 0.69 12.46 -16.33
C VAL A 238 2.17 12.11 -16.56
N LEU A 239 3.08 12.72 -15.79
CA LEU A 239 4.52 12.48 -15.86
C LEU A 239 4.88 11.09 -15.33
N TYR A 240 4.24 10.68 -14.23
CA TYR A 240 4.53 9.41 -13.56
C TYR A 240 3.30 8.50 -13.55
N PRO A 241 2.91 7.94 -14.72
CA PRO A 241 1.80 7.00 -14.78
C PRO A 241 2.15 5.71 -14.03
N ARG A 242 1.16 5.12 -13.34
CA ARG A 242 1.35 3.79 -12.76
C ARG A 242 1.57 2.77 -13.89
N PRO A 243 2.61 1.92 -13.82
CA PRO A 243 2.80 0.85 -14.79
C PRO A 243 1.58 -0.09 -14.85
N ALA A 244 1.25 -0.54 -16.06
CA ALA A 244 0.12 -1.45 -16.28
C ALA A 244 0.46 -2.88 -15.84
N ILE A 245 -0.55 -3.59 -15.33
CA ILE A 245 -0.49 -5.05 -15.13
C ILE A 245 -0.65 -5.71 -16.50
N ASP A 246 0.48 -5.89 -17.19
CA ASP A 246 0.52 -6.47 -18.52
C ASP A 246 1.02 -7.92 -18.46
N PRO A 247 0.15 -8.92 -18.67
CA PRO A 247 0.56 -10.32 -18.68
C PRO A 247 1.34 -10.70 -19.94
N GLY A 248 1.53 -9.77 -20.89
CA GLY A 248 2.27 -10.00 -22.13
C GLY A 248 1.67 -11.10 -23.01
N THR A 249 2.52 -11.68 -23.85
CA THR A 249 2.15 -12.70 -24.85
C THR A 249 2.70 -14.09 -24.56
N TYR A 250 3.75 -14.19 -23.74
CA TYR A 250 4.38 -15.47 -23.40
C TYR A 250 3.63 -16.15 -22.27
N LYS A 251 3.59 -17.49 -22.29
CA LYS A 251 2.86 -18.30 -21.31
C LYS A 251 3.76 -19.32 -20.63
N ALA A 252 3.67 -19.40 -19.30
CA ALA A 252 4.45 -20.33 -18.47
C ALA A 252 4.00 -21.78 -18.60
N ASN A 253 2.77 -22.04 -19.04
CA ASN A 253 2.20 -23.40 -19.10
C ASN A 253 2.37 -24.17 -17.77
N GLY A 254 2.29 -23.46 -16.64
CA GLY A 254 2.44 -24.00 -15.28
C GLY A 254 3.87 -24.11 -14.77
N SER A 255 4.89 -23.66 -15.51
CA SER A 255 6.29 -23.70 -15.07
C SER A 255 6.63 -22.70 -13.96
N LEU A 256 5.82 -21.66 -13.78
CA LEU A 256 5.99 -20.65 -12.74
C LEU A 256 4.84 -20.74 -11.75
N THR A 257 5.12 -20.44 -10.48
CA THR A 257 4.10 -20.34 -9.42
C THR A 257 4.09 -18.94 -8.82
N LEU A 258 2.93 -18.29 -8.80
CA LEU A 258 2.71 -17.06 -8.04
C LEU A 258 1.97 -17.41 -6.75
N GLU A 259 2.66 -17.28 -5.62
CA GLU A 259 2.03 -17.34 -4.32
C GLU A 259 1.44 -15.98 -3.96
N ALA A 260 0.15 -15.95 -3.62
CA ALA A 260 -0.56 -14.75 -3.21
C ALA A 260 -0.95 -14.82 -1.73
N TYR A 261 -0.27 -14.03 -0.91
CA TYR A 261 -0.57 -13.86 0.51
C TYR A 261 -1.73 -12.88 0.68
N VAL A 262 -2.87 -13.36 1.19
CA VAL A 262 -4.13 -12.61 1.16
C VAL A 262 -4.84 -12.60 2.50
N SER A 263 -5.65 -11.58 2.77
CA SER A 263 -6.50 -11.57 3.96
C SER A 263 -7.91 -11.11 3.66
N LEU A 264 -8.88 -11.84 4.23
CA LEU A 264 -10.32 -11.57 4.06
C LEU A 264 -10.80 -10.24 4.67
N ARG A 265 -9.92 -9.52 5.37
CA ARG A 265 -10.20 -8.17 5.89
C ARG A 265 -9.27 -7.09 5.32
N SER A 266 -8.48 -7.41 4.29
CA SER A 266 -7.60 -6.43 3.65
C SER A 266 -8.33 -5.75 2.49
N PRO A 267 -8.55 -4.42 2.56
CA PRO A 267 -9.18 -3.67 1.47
C PRO A 267 -8.32 -3.69 0.20
N TYR A 268 -6.99 -3.67 0.31
CA TYR A 268 -6.11 -3.77 -0.85
C TYR A 268 -6.12 -5.17 -1.47
N THR A 269 -6.27 -6.23 -0.67
CA THR A 269 -6.50 -7.57 -1.21
C THR A 269 -7.81 -7.60 -2.00
N ALA A 270 -8.88 -7.00 -1.48
CA ALA A 270 -10.18 -6.99 -2.13
C ALA A 270 -10.18 -6.36 -3.54
N ILE A 271 -9.32 -5.36 -3.79
CA ILE A 271 -9.26 -4.69 -5.10
C ILE A 271 -8.25 -5.28 -6.08
N SER A 272 -7.41 -6.23 -5.63
CA SER A 272 -6.32 -6.78 -6.45
C SER A 272 -6.33 -8.30 -6.58
N PHE A 273 -7.11 -9.01 -5.76
CA PHE A 273 -7.13 -10.48 -5.78
C PHE A 273 -7.57 -11.01 -7.14
N ASP A 274 -8.72 -10.55 -7.65
CA ASP A 274 -9.23 -11.00 -8.96
C ASP A 274 -8.32 -10.56 -10.12
N GLU A 275 -7.61 -9.43 -10.00
CA GLU A 275 -6.57 -9.03 -10.96
C GLU A 275 -5.38 -10.00 -10.96
N ALA A 276 -4.98 -10.48 -9.78
CA ALA A 276 -3.90 -11.46 -9.65
C ALA A 276 -4.31 -12.83 -10.21
N VAL A 277 -5.56 -13.25 -10.00
CA VAL A 277 -6.12 -14.46 -10.64
C VAL A 277 -6.08 -14.30 -12.15
N ALA A 278 -6.59 -13.19 -12.69
CA ALA A 278 -6.63 -12.94 -14.12
C ALA A 278 -5.23 -12.85 -14.76
N LEU A 279 -4.25 -12.28 -14.05
CA LEU A 279 -2.84 -12.27 -14.46
C LEU A 279 -2.32 -13.71 -14.60
N CYS A 280 -2.50 -14.54 -13.57
CA CYS A 280 -2.03 -15.92 -13.56
C CYS A 280 -2.66 -16.74 -14.68
N ASP A 281 -3.98 -16.65 -14.85
CA ASP A 281 -4.72 -17.37 -15.90
C ASP A 281 -4.25 -16.99 -17.30
N ARG A 282 -4.07 -15.68 -17.56
CA ARG A 282 -3.63 -15.18 -18.88
C ARG A 282 -2.18 -15.56 -19.18
N ALA A 283 -1.30 -15.47 -18.19
CA ALA A 283 0.12 -15.81 -18.31
C ALA A 283 0.40 -17.32 -18.18
N GLY A 284 -0.60 -18.14 -17.87
CA GLY A 284 -0.43 -19.58 -17.65
C GLY A 284 0.45 -19.90 -16.43
N VAL A 285 0.47 -19.02 -15.42
CA VAL A 285 1.21 -19.18 -14.16
C VAL A 285 0.31 -19.89 -13.16
N ARG A 286 0.86 -20.82 -12.37
CA ARG A 286 0.11 -21.48 -11.29
C ARG A 286 -0.12 -20.47 -10.17
N LEU A 287 -1.36 -20.23 -9.79
CA LEU A 287 -1.68 -19.43 -8.61
C LEU A 287 -1.76 -20.33 -7.36
N GLU A 288 -1.03 -19.96 -6.32
CA GLU A 288 -1.17 -20.55 -4.99
C GLU A 288 -1.67 -19.50 -4.00
N VAL A 289 -2.92 -19.64 -3.54
CA VAL A 289 -3.51 -18.70 -2.59
C VAL A 289 -3.09 -19.10 -1.17
N LYS A 290 -2.41 -18.18 -0.47
CA LYS A 290 -1.93 -18.34 0.90
C LYS A 290 -2.63 -17.37 1.84
N PRO A 291 -3.81 -17.71 2.40
CA PRO A 291 -4.49 -16.83 3.31
C PRO A 291 -3.67 -16.62 4.58
N VAL A 292 -3.78 -15.42 5.16
CA VAL A 292 -3.24 -15.07 6.48
C VAL A 292 -4.28 -14.35 7.32
N LEU A 293 -4.13 -14.44 8.64
CA LEU A 293 -5.01 -13.73 9.57
C LEU A 293 -4.86 -12.20 9.40
N PRO A 294 -5.95 -11.42 9.52
CA PRO A 294 -5.89 -9.96 9.46
C PRO A 294 -4.91 -9.36 10.45
N MET A 295 -4.17 -8.31 10.05
CA MET A 295 -3.23 -7.55 10.92
C MET A 295 -3.75 -7.26 12.32
N VAL A 296 -4.97 -6.73 12.43
CA VAL A 296 -5.56 -6.39 13.73
C VAL A 296 -5.77 -7.63 14.59
N MET A 297 -6.08 -8.77 13.99
CA MET A 297 -6.21 -10.07 14.67
C MET A 297 -4.85 -10.72 14.97
N ARG A 298 -3.75 -10.12 14.51
CA ARG A 298 -2.36 -10.48 14.82
C ARG A 298 -1.73 -9.54 15.88
N GLY A 299 -2.55 -8.74 16.57
CA GLY A 299 -2.08 -7.79 17.60
C GLY A 299 -1.56 -6.46 17.05
N VAL A 300 -1.62 -6.23 15.74
CA VAL A 300 -1.14 -5.00 15.13
C VAL A 300 -2.14 -3.86 15.33
N SER A 301 -1.67 -2.75 15.89
CA SER A 301 -2.52 -1.56 16.09
C SER A 301 -2.92 -0.91 14.77
N LEU A 302 -4.19 -0.51 14.68
CA LEU A 302 -4.72 0.33 13.60
C LEU A 302 -5.37 1.55 14.21
N THR A 303 -4.77 2.73 14.00
CA THR A 303 -5.36 4.00 14.40
C THR A 303 -6.55 4.34 13.48
N ARG A 304 -7.52 5.13 13.97
CA ARG A 304 -8.64 5.60 13.12
C ARG A 304 -8.16 6.36 11.89
N THR A 305 -7.13 7.19 12.08
CA THR A 305 -6.45 7.93 11.03
C THR A 305 -5.92 7.01 9.93
N LYS A 306 -5.16 5.97 10.31
CA LYS A 306 -4.63 4.97 9.40
C LYS A 306 -5.74 4.22 8.65
N GLY A 307 -6.78 3.79 9.36
CA GLY A 307 -7.93 3.11 8.74
C GLY A 307 -8.68 3.99 7.73
N MET A 308 -8.89 5.28 8.04
CA MET A 308 -9.54 6.22 7.12
C MET A 308 -8.72 6.47 5.86
N TYR A 309 -7.40 6.68 6.00
CA TYR A 309 -6.50 6.84 4.87
C TYR A 309 -6.55 5.62 3.95
N ILE A 310 -6.33 4.42 4.50
CA ILE A 310 -6.29 3.17 3.74
C ILE A 310 -7.58 3.00 2.92
N PHE A 311 -8.75 3.13 3.53
CA PHE A 311 -10.01 2.92 2.80
C PHE A 311 -10.26 3.96 1.70
N ARG A 312 -9.89 5.22 1.94
CA ARG A 312 -10.00 6.27 0.91
C ARG A 312 -9.02 5.98 -0.23
N ASP A 313 -7.79 5.61 0.09
CA ASP A 313 -6.79 5.26 -0.92
C ASP A 313 -7.20 4.04 -1.73
N THR A 314 -7.63 2.95 -1.09
CA THR A 314 -8.15 1.77 -1.77
C THR A 314 -9.29 2.14 -2.72
N ALA A 315 -10.22 3.02 -2.31
CA ALA A 315 -11.32 3.44 -3.17
C ALA A 315 -10.84 4.22 -4.40
N ARG A 316 -9.84 5.11 -4.23
CA ARG A 316 -9.20 5.84 -5.34
C ARG A 316 -8.52 4.89 -6.31
N GLU A 317 -7.73 3.97 -5.78
CA GLU A 317 -6.99 2.97 -6.56
C GLU A 317 -7.91 2.02 -7.34
N ALA A 318 -9.04 1.63 -6.75
CA ALA A 318 -10.06 0.82 -7.42
C ALA A 318 -10.67 1.59 -8.61
N ARG A 319 -11.12 2.83 -8.38
CA ARG A 319 -11.74 3.66 -9.43
C ARG A 319 -10.76 4.00 -10.55
N ALA A 320 -9.50 4.26 -10.23
CA ALA A 320 -8.46 4.50 -11.21
C ALA A 320 -8.21 3.30 -12.15
N ARG A 321 -8.62 2.09 -11.76
CA ARG A 321 -8.61 0.89 -12.59
C ARG A 321 -9.96 0.59 -13.26
N GLY A 322 -10.94 1.47 -13.12
CA GLY A 322 -12.32 1.23 -13.56
C GLY A 322 -13.10 0.24 -12.67
N GLY A 323 -12.53 -0.15 -11.53
CA GLY A 323 -13.15 -1.03 -10.55
C GLY A 323 -14.08 -0.30 -9.59
N ARG A 324 -14.76 -1.08 -8.74
CA ARG A 324 -15.65 -0.58 -7.69
C ARG A 324 -15.10 -0.90 -6.31
N PHE A 325 -15.39 -0.04 -5.34
CA PHE A 325 -15.11 -0.30 -3.93
C PHE A 325 -16.21 0.32 -3.06
N GLY A 326 -16.76 -0.48 -2.17
CA GLY A 326 -17.92 -0.13 -1.36
C GLY A 326 -19.28 -0.39 -2.06
N PRO A 327 -20.38 -0.58 -1.30
CA PRO A 327 -20.46 -0.52 0.17
C PRO A 327 -19.66 -1.61 0.90
N PHE A 328 -19.24 -1.31 2.13
CA PHE A 328 -18.37 -2.14 2.96
C PHE A 328 -19.10 -2.59 4.23
N TYR A 329 -18.90 -3.85 4.62
CA TYR A 329 -19.29 -4.36 5.93
C TYR A 329 -18.12 -5.09 6.58
N ASP A 330 -17.67 -4.61 7.74
CA ASP A 330 -16.42 -5.08 8.34
C ASP A 330 -16.49 -6.56 8.75
N PRO A 331 -15.69 -7.44 8.13
CA PRO A 331 -15.71 -8.86 8.44
C PRO A 331 -14.84 -9.22 9.65
N ILE A 332 -14.20 -8.25 10.32
CA ILE A 332 -13.26 -8.54 11.41
C ILE A 332 -13.86 -9.42 12.52
N GLY A 333 -13.04 -10.35 12.99
CA GLY A 333 -13.35 -11.22 14.11
C GLY A 333 -14.03 -12.51 13.67
N ASN A 334 -15.13 -12.86 14.35
CA ASN A 334 -15.89 -14.07 14.05
C ASN A 334 -16.23 -14.30 12.56
N PRO A 335 -16.62 -13.29 11.74
CA PRO A 335 -16.90 -13.53 10.33
C PRO A 335 -15.70 -14.09 9.57
N VAL A 336 -14.51 -13.50 9.77
CA VAL A 336 -13.25 -14.01 9.20
C VAL A 336 -12.92 -15.42 9.72
N ARG A 337 -13.11 -15.71 11.02
CA ARG A 337 -12.85 -17.05 11.57
C ARG A 337 -13.75 -18.12 10.96
N GLN A 338 -15.06 -17.82 10.88
CA GLN A 338 -16.03 -18.71 10.23
C GLN A 338 -15.67 -18.90 8.75
N ALA A 339 -15.28 -17.83 8.06
CA ALA A 339 -14.90 -17.91 6.68
C ALA A 339 -13.66 -18.79 6.45
N TYR A 340 -12.63 -18.65 7.28
CA TYR A 340 -11.44 -19.49 7.18
C TYR A 340 -11.68 -20.94 7.60
N SER A 341 -12.63 -21.23 8.49
CA SER A 341 -13.03 -22.61 8.78
C SER A 341 -13.61 -23.35 7.57
N LEU A 342 -14.15 -22.63 6.58
CA LEU A 342 -14.61 -23.22 5.33
C LEU A 342 -13.53 -23.32 4.25
N PHE A 343 -12.37 -22.67 4.43
CA PHE A 343 -11.36 -22.59 3.38
C PHE A 343 -10.76 -23.97 3.01
N PRO A 344 -10.39 -24.86 3.96
CA PRO A 344 -9.91 -26.19 3.61
C PRO A 344 -10.92 -27.01 2.80
N TRP A 345 -12.20 -26.99 3.21
CA TRP A 345 -13.26 -27.66 2.48
C TRP A 345 -13.47 -27.04 1.09
N ALA A 346 -13.54 -25.71 0.97
CA ALA A 346 -13.64 -25.04 -0.32
C ALA A 346 -12.47 -25.39 -1.25
N ARG A 347 -11.27 -25.61 -0.70
CA ARG A 347 -10.11 -26.10 -1.46
C ARG A 347 -10.29 -27.55 -1.92
N GLU A 348 -10.80 -28.45 -1.09
CA GLU A 348 -11.11 -29.84 -1.48
C GLU A 348 -12.12 -29.90 -2.63
N GLN A 349 -13.06 -28.95 -2.68
CA GLN A 349 -14.01 -28.80 -3.78
C GLN A 349 -13.42 -28.13 -5.04
N GLY A 350 -12.14 -27.74 -5.04
CA GLY A 350 -11.50 -27.01 -6.13
C GLY A 350 -12.01 -25.58 -6.32
N ARG A 351 -12.59 -24.97 -5.26
CA ARG A 351 -13.25 -23.65 -5.29
C ARG A 351 -12.62 -22.63 -4.34
N SER A 352 -11.44 -22.88 -3.79
CA SER A 352 -10.78 -21.95 -2.85
C SER A 352 -10.59 -20.54 -3.42
N VAL A 353 -10.16 -20.41 -4.69
CA VAL A 353 -10.01 -19.11 -5.37
C VAL A 353 -11.36 -18.39 -5.50
N ALA A 354 -12.37 -19.08 -6.03
CA ALA A 354 -13.74 -18.54 -6.16
C ALA A 354 -14.32 -18.14 -4.80
N TYR A 355 -14.03 -18.90 -3.74
CA TYR A 355 -14.48 -18.64 -2.39
C TYR A 355 -13.84 -17.38 -1.77
N ILE A 356 -12.52 -17.21 -1.91
CA ILE A 356 -11.84 -15.99 -1.44
C ILE A 356 -12.35 -14.76 -2.21
N SER A 357 -12.49 -14.87 -3.53
CA SER A 357 -13.06 -13.80 -4.37
C SER A 357 -14.48 -13.43 -3.92
N ALA A 358 -15.36 -14.43 -3.78
CA ALA A 358 -16.74 -14.24 -3.33
C ALA A 358 -16.82 -13.57 -1.95
N PHE A 359 -15.95 -13.95 -1.01
CA PHE A 359 -15.94 -13.35 0.32
C PHE A 359 -15.50 -11.88 0.27
N LEU A 360 -14.41 -11.58 -0.45
CA LEU A 360 -13.90 -10.22 -0.59
C LEU A 360 -14.94 -9.32 -1.28
N ASN A 361 -15.58 -9.80 -2.34
CA ASN A 361 -16.66 -9.10 -3.04
C ASN A 361 -17.85 -8.83 -2.12
N ALA A 362 -18.32 -9.84 -1.39
CA ALA A 362 -19.41 -9.69 -0.43
C ALA A 362 -19.10 -8.64 0.65
N ALA A 363 -17.88 -8.65 1.21
CA ALA A 363 -17.51 -7.77 2.32
C ALA A 363 -17.19 -6.34 1.86
N PHE A 364 -16.47 -6.16 0.77
CA PHE A 364 -15.89 -4.87 0.36
C PHE A 364 -16.59 -4.18 -0.80
N LEU A 365 -17.40 -4.89 -1.59
CA LEU A 365 -18.09 -4.33 -2.76
C LEU A 365 -19.61 -4.34 -2.60
N GLU A 366 -20.15 -5.31 -1.87
CA GLU A 366 -21.61 -5.47 -1.69
C GLU A 366 -22.11 -5.04 -0.30
N GLY A 367 -21.22 -4.88 0.67
CA GLY A 367 -21.58 -4.54 2.05
C GLY A 367 -22.42 -5.63 2.73
N THR A 368 -22.21 -6.89 2.35
CA THR A 368 -22.88 -8.05 2.93
C THR A 368 -22.35 -8.32 4.34
N ASN A 369 -23.26 -8.38 5.31
CA ASN A 369 -22.94 -8.76 6.69
C ASN A 369 -22.63 -10.25 6.78
N THR A 370 -21.35 -10.62 6.75
CA THR A 370 -20.86 -12.00 6.87
C THR A 370 -20.83 -12.54 8.32
N ASN A 371 -21.33 -11.78 9.30
CA ASN A 371 -21.45 -12.22 10.70
C ASN A 371 -22.74 -13.02 10.97
N ASN A 372 -23.35 -13.62 9.96
CA ASN A 372 -24.53 -14.46 10.07
C ASN A 372 -24.61 -15.43 8.89
N ASP A 373 -25.38 -16.50 9.07
CA ASP A 373 -25.60 -17.57 8.08
C ASP A 373 -26.12 -17.03 6.75
N ARG A 374 -27.00 -16.03 6.75
CA ARG A 374 -27.54 -15.44 5.52
C ARG A 374 -26.44 -14.79 4.67
N GLY A 375 -25.49 -14.11 5.31
CA GLY A 375 -24.35 -13.49 4.63
C GLY A 375 -23.33 -14.51 4.14
N LEU A 376 -22.98 -15.48 5.00
CA LEU A 376 -22.06 -16.56 4.61
C LEU A 376 -22.64 -17.45 3.50
N ARG A 377 -23.95 -17.73 3.54
CA ARG A 377 -24.65 -18.42 2.46
C ARG A 377 -24.46 -17.75 1.11
N LYS A 378 -24.61 -16.42 1.04
CA LYS A 378 -24.36 -15.68 -0.21
C LYS A 378 -22.94 -15.87 -0.72
N VAL A 379 -21.95 -15.84 0.17
CA VAL A 379 -20.54 -16.06 -0.19
C VAL A 379 -20.34 -17.47 -0.75
N VAL A 380 -20.83 -18.48 -0.04
CA VAL A 380 -20.70 -19.90 -0.42
C VAL A 380 -21.38 -20.16 -1.76
N GLU A 381 -22.63 -19.73 -1.93
CA GLU A 381 -23.38 -19.93 -3.17
C GLU A 381 -22.74 -19.15 -4.35
N ALA A 382 -22.22 -17.93 -4.12
CA ALA A 382 -21.51 -17.17 -5.15
C ALA A 382 -20.19 -17.82 -5.58
N ALA A 383 -19.54 -18.59 -4.70
CA ALA A 383 -18.37 -19.40 -5.03
C ALA A 383 -18.70 -20.69 -5.79
N GLY A 384 -19.99 -20.96 -6.04
CA GLY A 384 -20.47 -22.20 -6.66
C GLY A 384 -20.43 -23.41 -5.72
N LEU A 385 -20.49 -23.17 -4.41
CA LEU A 385 -20.47 -24.19 -3.37
C LEU A 385 -21.87 -24.39 -2.75
N ASP A 386 -22.13 -25.57 -2.21
CA ASP A 386 -23.41 -25.89 -1.57
C ASP A 386 -23.46 -25.41 -0.11
N TRP A 387 -24.44 -24.59 0.23
CA TRP A 387 -24.58 -24.07 1.59
C TRP A 387 -24.93 -25.15 2.61
N SER A 388 -25.78 -26.12 2.25
CA SER A 388 -26.18 -27.18 3.19
C SER A 388 -25.02 -28.10 3.56
N GLU A 389 -24.07 -28.29 2.63
CA GLU A 389 -22.82 -28.97 2.88
C GLU A 389 -21.86 -28.10 3.69
N ALA A 390 -21.67 -26.83 3.32
CA ALA A 390 -20.78 -25.90 4.02
C ALA A 390 -21.08 -25.81 5.53
N GLN A 391 -22.37 -25.88 5.91
CA GLN A 391 -22.79 -25.85 7.31
C GLN A 391 -22.16 -26.95 8.18
N ARG A 392 -21.73 -28.08 7.60
CA ARG A 392 -21.06 -29.17 8.31
C ARG A 392 -19.61 -28.84 8.69
N TYR A 393 -19.00 -27.88 7.99
CA TYR A 393 -17.60 -27.47 8.16
C TYR A 393 -17.45 -26.12 8.88
N LEU A 394 -18.54 -25.39 9.10
CA LEU A 394 -18.53 -24.14 9.85
C LEU A 394 -17.99 -24.34 11.27
N GLY A 395 -16.97 -23.55 11.63
CA GLY A 395 -16.30 -23.65 12.92
C GLY A 395 -15.36 -24.86 13.06
N SER A 396 -15.09 -25.58 11.96
CA SER A 396 -14.03 -26.60 11.94
C SER A 396 -12.67 -25.99 12.30
N ARG A 397 -11.77 -26.84 12.82
CA ARG A 397 -10.41 -26.48 13.23
C ARG A 397 -9.39 -26.96 12.20
N GLY A 398 -8.16 -26.47 12.31
CA GLY A 398 -7.02 -26.93 11.52
C GLY A 398 -6.60 -25.93 10.44
N TRP A 399 -7.49 -25.00 10.08
CA TRP A 399 -7.14 -23.85 9.23
C TRP A 399 -6.17 -22.89 9.93
N GLU A 400 -6.14 -22.87 11.27
CA GLU A 400 -5.29 -21.95 12.03
C GLU A 400 -3.79 -22.22 11.82
N GLU A 401 -3.39 -23.49 11.79
CA GLU A 401 -1.99 -23.90 11.62
C GLU A 401 -1.50 -23.55 10.22
N GLU A 402 -2.32 -23.77 9.20
CA GLU A 402 -2.02 -23.42 7.82
C GLU A 402 -1.84 -21.90 7.65
N LEU A 403 -2.76 -21.10 8.19
CA LEU A 403 -2.67 -19.64 8.12
C LEU A 403 -1.46 -19.08 8.86
N GLU A 404 -1.03 -19.74 9.92
CA GLU A 404 0.18 -19.37 10.66
C GLU A 404 1.45 -19.74 9.89
N ALA A 405 1.50 -20.92 9.29
CA ALA A 405 2.60 -21.31 8.41
C ALA A 405 2.75 -20.32 7.24
N ASN A 406 1.65 -19.94 6.61
CA ASN A 406 1.63 -18.89 5.57
C ASN A 406 2.15 -17.55 6.10
N ARG A 407 1.76 -17.17 7.33
CA ARG A 407 2.23 -15.91 7.95
C ARG A 407 3.74 -15.93 8.18
N LEU A 408 4.27 -17.01 8.74
CA LEU A 408 5.70 -17.15 9.04
C LEU A 408 6.53 -17.12 7.75
N GLN A 409 6.09 -17.85 6.73
CA GLN A 409 6.75 -17.83 5.42
C GLN A 409 6.74 -16.44 4.77
N MET A 410 5.64 -15.70 4.87
CA MET A 410 5.57 -14.33 4.39
C MET A 410 6.59 -13.42 5.09
N LEU A 411 6.74 -13.59 6.41
CA LEU A 411 7.72 -12.84 7.21
C LEU A 411 9.16 -13.21 6.82
N GLU A 412 9.44 -14.49 6.61
CA GLU A 412 10.74 -14.99 6.16
C GLU A 412 11.15 -14.42 4.79
N THR A 413 10.19 -14.28 3.87
CA THR A 413 10.40 -13.60 2.57
C THR A 413 10.63 -12.09 2.73
N GLY A 414 10.32 -11.49 3.88
CA GLY A 414 10.57 -10.07 4.15
C GLY A 414 9.33 -9.18 4.11
N SER A 415 8.12 -9.76 4.13
CA SER A 415 6.86 -9.02 4.13
C SER A 415 6.01 -9.33 5.36
N TRP A 416 5.35 -8.32 5.93
CA TRP A 416 4.38 -8.49 7.02
C TRP A 416 2.95 -8.11 6.64
N GLY A 417 2.77 -7.36 5.55
CA GLY A 417 1.49 -6.87 5.07
C GLY A 417 0.88 -7.75 3.99
N VAL A 418 -0.36 -7.44 3.59
CA VAL A 418 -1.05 -8.10 2.48
C VAL A 418 -1.81 -7.07 1.61
N PRO A 419 -2.02 -7.33 0.31
CA PRO A 419 -1.55 -8.51 -0.42
C PRO A 419 -0.03 -8.48 -0.57
N SER A 420 0.58 -9.65 -0.58
CA SER A 420 1.97 -9.84 -0.99
C SER A 420 2.05 -10.97 -1.98
N PHE A 421 2.99 -10.88 -2.89
CA PHE A 421 3.17 -11.83 -3.97
C PHE A 421 4.59 -12.36 -3.94
N ARG A 422 4.75 -13.66 -4.10
CA ARG A 422 6.05 -14.32 -4.24
C ARG A 422 6.04 -15.16 -5.51
N LEU A 423 6.99 -14.90 -6.40
CA LEU A 423 7.13 -15.60 -7.67
C LEU A 423 8.20 -16.68 -7.53
N LEU A 424 7.83 -17.92 -7.83
CA LEU A 424 8.70 -19.08 -7.85
C LEU A 424 8.91 -19.56 -9.29
N ASP A 425 10.11 -20.06 -9.57
CA ASP A 425 10.43 -20.72 -10.83
C ASP A 425 9.95 -22.19 -10.88
N SER A 426 10.40 -22.93 -11.91
CA SER A 426 10.03 -24.32 -12.11
C SER A 426 10.64 -25.30 -11.11
N GLU A 427 11.71 -24.90 -10.42
CA GLU A 427 12.37 -25.68 -9.36
C GLU A 427 11.75 -25.38 -7.99
N GLY A 428 10.91 -24.34 -7.90
CA GLY A 428 10.30 -23.88 -6.66
C GLY A 428 11.15 -22.84 -5.92
N GLU A 429 12.19 -22.32 -6.57
CA GLU A 429 13.09 -21.33 -5.98
C GLU A 429 12.50 -19.92 -6.13
N GLU A 430 12.71 -19.08 -5.10
CA GLU A 430 12.21 -17.70 -5.07
C GLU A 430 12.96 -16.83 -6.10
N VAL A 431 12.23 -16.28 -7.06
CA VAL A 431 12.79 -15.34 -8.05
C VAL A 431 12.73 -13.90 -7.52
N CYS A 432 11.54 -13.50 -7.08
CA CYS A 432 11.28 -12.18 -6.51
C CYS A 432 9.99 -12.21 -5.70
N TRP A 433 9.81 -11.20 -4.87
CA TRP A 433 8.56 -10.96 -4.16
C TRP A 433 8.22 -9.48 -4.21
N ALA A 434 6.98 -9.13 -3.87
CA ALA A 434 6.61 -7.74 -3.69
C ALA A 434 5.40 -7.60 -2.77
N TRP A 435 5.33 -6.48 -2.04
CA TRP A 435 4.23 -6.16 -1.15
C TRP A 435 3.35 -5.06 -1.73
N GLY A 436 2.04 -5.25 -1.66
CA GLY A 436 1.05 -4.26 -2.05
C GLY A 436 0.36 -4.57 -3.37
N GLN A 437 -0.87 -4.07 -3.49
CA GLN A 437 -1.67 -4.15 -4.71
C GLN A 437 -1.02 -3.42 -5.89
N ASP A 438 -0.23 -2.40 -5.58
CA ASP A 438 0.57 -1.56 -6.47
C ASP A 438 1.89 -2.22 -6.89
N ARG A 439 2.07 -3.51 -6.61
CA ARG A 439 3.20 -4.30 -7.11
C ARG A 439 2.82 -5.50 -7.96
N LEU A 440 1.52 -5.72 -8.20
CA LEU A 440 1.09 -6.80 -9.09
C LEU A 440 1.63 -6.62 -10.52
N TRP A 441 1.83 -5.39 -10.97
CA TRP A 441 2.45 -5.11 -12.28
C TRP A 441 3.93 -5.54 -12.32
N VAL A 442 4.66 -5.50 -11.19
CA VAL A 442 6.04 -5.99 -11.11
C VAL A 442 6.05 -7.50 -11.34
N MET A 443 5.14 -8.23 -10.69
CA MET A 443 5.01 -9.67 -10.90
C MET A 443 4.72 -10.00 -12.37
N ALA A 444 3.84 -9.22 -13.02
CA ALA A 444 3.57 -9.40 -14.45
C ALA A 444 4.82 -9.21 -15.33
N ARG A 445 5.65 -8.19 -15.02
CA ARG A 445 6.92 -7.94 -15.73
C ARG A 445 7.94 -9.05 -15.50
N GLU A 446 8.13 -9.48 -14.26
CA GLU A 446 9.08 -10.53 -13.92
C GLU A 446 8.68 -11.89 -14.51
N ILE A 447 7.39 -12.22 -14.51
CA ILE A 447 6.86 -13.39 -15.22
C ILE A 447 7.27 -13.34 -16.71
N GLN A 448 6.99 -12.22 -17.40
CA GLN A 448 7.34 -12.13 -18.83
C GLN A 448 8.85 -12.13 -19.06
N ARG A 449 9.65 -11.53 -18.18
CA ARG A 449 11.12 -11.57 -18.26
C ARG A 449 11.63 -13.01 -18.21
N LEU A 450 11.16 -13.82 -17.27
CA LEU A 450 11.53 -15.22 -17.15
C LEU A 450 11.12 -16.02 -18.38
N LEU A 451 9.90 -15.79 -18.89
CA LEU A 451 9.38 -16.51 -20.05
C LEU A 451 10.03 -16.15 -21.38
N VAL A 452 10.68 -14.99 -21.47
CA VAL A 452 11.51 -14.60 -22.62
C VAL A 452 12.91 -15.22 -22.53
N GLN A 453 13.40 -15.49 -21.32
CA GLN A 453 14.74 -16.04 -21.07
C GLN A 453 14.79 -17.57 -21.09
N ALA A 454 13.66 -18.22 -20.79
CA ALA A 454 13.45 -19.66 -20.92
C ALA A 454 13.26 -20.08 -22.38
#